data_AF-A0A9P8F1T6-F1
#
_entry.id   AF-A0A9P8F1T6-F1
#
_cell.length_a   1.000
_cell.length_b   1.000
_cell.length_c   1.000
_cell.angle_alpha   90.00
_cell.angle_beta   90.00
_cell.angle_gamma   90.00
#
_symmetry.space_group_name_H-M   'P 1'
#
loop_
_entity.id
_entity.type
_entity.pdbx_description
1 polymer ?
#
loop_
_entity_poly.entity_id
_entity_poly.type
_entity_poly.pdbx_seq_one_letter_code
_entity_poly.pdbx_strand_id
1 'polypeptide(L)'
;TCTALYFIYQNFGFQNLLVWYLIPYLWVNHWLVAITYLQHTDPSLPHYDANTWTFTRGAAATIDREFGFIGRNLLHGIIETHVLHHYISTIPFYHADEATEAIKPIMGQHYRSDVRDGPIGFLKAMYNSARWCQWVEPSEGAQGEGKGVLFFRNHNGLGVPPTKLSAPGATKPGMTLGSDSDNE
;
A
#
# COMPACT_ATOMS: atom_id res chain seq x y z
N THR A 1 29.74 8.89 -2.62
CA THR A 1 29.19 8.42 -3.90
C THR A 1 29.58 9.31 -5.07
N CYS A 2 29.27 10.61 -5.10
CA CYS A 2 29.56 11.49 -6.25
C CYS A 2 31.03 11.51 -6.68
N THR A 3 31.97 11.56 -5.73
CA THR A 3 33.42 11.52 -6.03
C THR A 3 33.85 10.23 -6.73
N ALA A 4 33.32 9.07 -6.33
CA ALA A 4 33.63 7.80 -6.96
C ALA A 4 33.07 7.72 -8.39
N LEU A 5 31.83 8.18 -8.60
CA LEU A 5 31.22 8.24 -9.94
C LEU A 5 31.96 9.21 -10.86
N TYR A 6 32.42 10.34 -10.33
CA TYR A 6 33.26 11.28 -11.05
C TYR A 6 34.58 10.63 -11.49
N PHE A 7 35.28 9.91 -10.60
CA PHE A 7 36.49 9.19 -10.96
C PHE A 7 36.23 8.09 -12.00
N ILE A 8 35.14 7.34 -11.90
CA ILE A 8 34.78 6.33 -12.90
C ILE A 8 34.56 6.99 -14.27
N TYR A 9 33.84 8.12 -14.31
CA TYR A 9 33.65 8.88 -15.54
C TYR A 9 34.98 9.36 -16.14
N GLN A 10 35.87 9.94 -15.33
CA GLN A 10 37.15 10.47 -15.81
C GLN A 10 38.08 9.37 -16.34
N ASN A 11 38.11 8.20 -15.70
CA ASN A 11 39.05 7.13 -16.04
C ASN A 11 38.49 6.14 -17.08
N PHE A 12 37.17 5.94 -17.11
CA PHE A 12 36.53 4.90 -17.93
C PHE A 12 35.43 5.43 -18.87
N GLY A 13 35.09 6.73 -18.80
CA GLY A 13 34.10 7.35 -19.65
C GLY A 13 32.65 7.11 -19.24
N PHE A 14 31.73 7.83 -19.89
CA PHE A 14 30.30 7.79 -19.56
C PHE A 14 29.64 6.44 -19.83
N GLN A 15 30.03 5.73 -20.90
CA GLN A 15 29.43 4.43 -21.23
C GLN A 15 29.64 3.40 -20.11
N ASN A 16 30.85 3.34 -19.54
CA ASN A 16 31.14 2.46 -18.41
C ASN A 16 30.39 2.91 -17.14
N LEU A 17 30.33 4.20 -16.84
CA LEU A 17 29.52 4.72 -15.72
C LEU A 17 28.03 4.35 -15.88
N LEU A 18 27.50 4.43 -17.11
CA LEU A 18 26.12 4.11 -17.42
C LEU A 18 25.82 2.62 -17.17
N VAL A 19 26.65 1.72 -17.70
CA VAL A 19 26.47 0.27 -17.59
C VAL A 19 26.75 -0.26 -16.18
N TRP A 20 27.81 0.22 -15.53
CA TRP A 20 28.24 -0.31 -14.23
C TRP A 20 27.44 0.25 -13.05
N TYR A 21 26.89 1.46 -13.18
CA TYR A 21 26.22 2.12 -12.07
C TYR A 21 24.80 2.57 -12.38
N LEU A 22 24.61 3.44 -13.38
CA LEU A 22 23.31 4.09 -13.57
C LEU A 22 22.20 3.12 -13.96
N ILE A 23 22.44 2.21 -14.91
CA ILE A 23 21.44 1.21 -15.32
C ILE A 23 21.12 0.25 -14.15
N PRO A 24 22.09 -0.42 -13.49
CA PRO A 24 21.79 -1.27 -12.34
C PRO A 24 21.08 -0.53 -11.20
N TYR A 25 21.52 0.70 -10.90
CA TYR A 25 20.91 1.53 -9.86
C TYR A 25 19.45 1.83 -10.18
N LEU A 26 19.16 2.33 -11.38
CA LEU A 26 17.78 2.64 -11.78
C LEU A 26 16.93 1.38 -11.88
N TRP A 27 17.47 0.27 -12.37
CA TRP A 27 16.76 -1.00 -12.48
C TRP A 27 16.33 -1.55 -11.13
N VAL A 28 17.26 -1.65 -10.17
CA VAL A 28 16.96 -2.15 -8.82
C VAL A 28 15.98 -1.23 -8.11
N ASN A 29 16.21 0.08 -8.14
CA ASN A 29 15.33 1.04 -7.47
C ASN A 29 13.94 1.12 -8.11
N HIS A 30 13.84 1.02 -9.43
CA HIS A 30 12.57 0.96 -10.14
C HIS A 30 11.71 -0.19 -9.62
N TRP A 31 12.27 -1.41 -9.58
CA TRP A 31 11.53 -2.58 -9.13
C TRP A 31 11.20 -2.51 -7.64
N LEU A 32 12.15 -2.13 -6.78
CA LEU A 32 11.89 -1.99 -5.34
C LEU A 32 10.71 -1.04 -5.06
N VAL A 33 10.68 0.12 -5.72
CA VAL A 33 9.61 1.10 -5.54
C VAL A 33 8.30 0.60 -6.17
N ALA A 34 8.33 0.09 -7.40
CA ALA A 34 7.10 -0.34 -8.09
C ALA A 34 6.39 -1.48 -7.37
N ILE A 35 7.16 -2.48 -6.90
CA ILE A 35 6.67 -3.66 -6.18
C ILE A 35 6.02 -3.23 -4.86
N THR A 36 6.81 -2.56 -4.00
CA THR A 36 6.32 -2.12 -2.69
C THR A 36 5.14 -1.18 -2.81
N TYR A 37 5.16 -0.25 -3.77
CA TYR A 37 4.05 0.65 -4.02
C TYR A 37 2.77 -0.13 -4.35
N LEU A 38 2.79 -1.03 -5.33
CA LEU A 38 1.57 -1.70 -5.80
C LEU A 38 1.01 -2.76 -4.85
N GLN A 39 1.86 -3.36 -4.04
CA GLN A 39 1.44 -4.38 -3.09
C GLN A 39 0.94 -3.80 -1.77
N HIS A 40 1.28 -2.55 -1.47
CA HIS A 40 0.85 -1.85 -0.25
C HIS A 40 -0.12 -0.70 -0.54
N THR A 41 -0.39 -0.39 -1.81
CA THR A 41 -1.27 0.70 -2.22
C THR A 41 -2.41 0.16 -3.06
N ASP A 42 -3.60 0.14 -2.46
CA ASP A 42 -4.86 -0.21 -3.13
C ASP A 42 -6.03 0.35 -2.30
N PRO A 43 -7.10 0.88 -2.93
CA PRO A 43 -8.21 1.48 -2.19
C PRO A 43 -8.95 0.49 -1.28
N SER A 44 -8.79 -0.81 -1.52
CA SER A 44 -9.40 -1.86 -0.71
C SER A 44 -8.59 -2.21 0.55
N LEU A 45 -7.34 -1.76 0.68
CA LEU A 45 -6.47 -2.07 1.81
C LEU A 45 -6.70 -1.13 3.01
N PRO A 46 -6.84 -1.69 4.22
CA PRO A 46 -6.97 -0.91 5.43
C PRO A 46 -5.62 -0.34 5.87
N HIS A 47 -5.66 0.84 6.47
CA HIS A 47 -4.59 1.41 7.27
C HIS A 47 -5.06 1.45 8.72
N TYR A 48 -4.13 1.35 9.66
CA TYR A 48 -4.48 1.26 11.07
C TYR A 48 -3.79 2.37 11.86
N ASP A 49 -4.51 2.96 12.81
CA ASP A 49 -3.89 3.79 13.82
C ASP A 49 -3.05 2.95 14.81
N ALA A 50 -2.27 3.63 15.65
CA ALA A 50 -1.37 2.97 16.60
C ALA A 50 -2.09 2.08 17.61
N ASN A 51 -3.36 2.32 17.91
CA ASN A 51 -4.13 1.55 18.90
C ASN A 51 -4.79 0.31 18.29
N THR A 52 -5.06 0.35 16.98
CA THR A 52 -5.79 -0.68 16.24
C THR A 52 -4.84 -1.61 15.48
N TRP A 53 -3.62 -1.17 15.22
CA TRP A 53 -2.59 -1.95 14.54
C TRP A 53 -2.12 -3.15 15.37
N THR A 54 -1.96 -4.28 14.70
CA THR A 54 -1.27 -5.47 15.20
C THR A 54 -0.43 -6.04 14.07
N PHE A 55 0.55 -6.90 14.38
CA PHE A 55 1.33 -7.59 13.34
C PHE A 55 0.44 -8.31 12.32
N THR A 56 -0.55 -9.07 12.80
CA THR A 56 -1.49 -9.82 11.94
C THR A 56 -2.32 -8.91 11.04
N ARG A 57 -2.75 -7.75 11.54
CA ARG A 57 -3.49 -6.74 10.75
C ARG A 57 -2.60 -6.04 9.73
N GLY A 58 -1.37 -5.72 10.12
CA GLY A 58 -0.35 -5.14 9.24
C GLY A 58 0.04 -6.09 8.11
N ALA A 59 0.25 -7.37 8.43
CA ALA A 59 0.56 -8.40 7.43
C ALA A 59 -0.61 -8.63 6.46
N ALA A 60 -1.86 -8.47 6.90
CA ALA A 60 -3.04 -8.49 6.02
C ALA A 60 -3.19 -7.23 5.14
N ALA A 61 -2.48 -6.13 5.45
CA ALA A 61 -2.60 -4.86 4.74
C ALA A 61 -1.74 -4.83 3.47
N THR A 62 -1.78 -5.92 2.71
CA THR A 62 -1.08 -6.10 1.44
C THR A 62 -1.97 -6.78 0.42
N ILE A 63 -1.62 -6.67 -0.86
CA ILE A 63 -2.36 -7.26 -1.97
C ILE A 63 -1.42 -8.00 -2.92
N ASP A 64 -1.81 -9.21 -3.32
CA ASP A 64 -1.11 -9.96 -4.37
C ASP A 64 -1.45 -9.40 -5.75
N ARG A 65 -0.43 -9.25 -6.59
CA ARG A 65 -0.54 -8.71 -7.95
C ARG A 65 0.12 -9.66 -8.94
N GLU A 66 -0.35 -9.65 -10.19
CA GLU A 66 0.21 -10.48 -11.26
C GLU A 66 1.06 -9.62 -12.21
N PHE A 67 2.37 -9.88 -12.27
CA PHE A 67 3.30 -9.14 -13.13
C PHE A 67 3.77 -9.96 -14.34
N GLY A 68 3.16 -11.11 -14.58
CA GLY A 68 3.45 -12.00 -15.70
C GLY A 68 4.88 -12.51 -15.66
N PHE A 69 5.55 -12.41 -16.80
CA PHE A 69 6.93 -12.88 -16.95
C PHE A 69 7.87 -12.26 -15.93
N ILE A 70 7.71 -10.97 -15.64
CA ILE A 70 8.61 -10.22 -14.74
C ILE A 70 8.47 -10.77 -13.32
N GLY A 71 7.24 -10.86 -12.81
CA GLY A 71 6.98 -11.40 -11.47
C GLY A 71 7.46 -12.83 -11.33
N ARG A 72 7.06 -13.71 -12.26
CA ARG A 72 7.38 -15.13 -12.18
C ARG A 72 8.87 -15.46 -12.36
N ASN A 73 9.55 -14.82 -13.32
CA ASN A 73 10.90 -15.25 -13.74
C ASN A 73 12.02 -14.34 -13.24
N LEU A 74 11.77 -13.04 -13.09
CA LEU A 74 12.80 -12.10 -12.61
C LEU A 74 12.73 -11.90 -11.10
N LEU A 75 11.52 -12.00 -10.53
CA LEU A 75 11.24 -11.69 -9.13
C LEU A 75 10.78 -12.92 -8.33
N HIS A 76 10.86 -14.11 -8.93
CA HIS A 76 10.62 -15.40 -8.28
C HIS A 76 9.24 -15.51 -7.60
N GLY A 77 8.21 -14.86 -8.13
CA GLY A 77 6.84 -15.01 -7.61
C GLY A 77 6.57 -14.27 -6.29
N ILE A 78 7.52 -13.47 -5.78
CA ILE A 78 7.32 -12.72 -4.52
C ILE A 78 6.20 -11.69 -4.64
N ILE A 79 5.87 -11.26 -5.87
CA ILE A 79 4.80 -10.29 -6.08
C ILE A 79 3.41 -10.93 -6.01
N GLU A 80 3.34 -12.14 -6.54
CA GLU A 80 2.14 -12.96 -6.64
C GLU A 80 1.78 -13.66 -5.32
N THR A 81 2.71 -13.70 -4.36
CA THR A 81 2.59 -14.38 -3.04
C THR A 81 2.92 -13.47 -1.87
N HIS A 82 2.79 -12.16 -2.06
CA HIS A 82 3.26 -11.14 -1.13
C HIS A 82 2.51 -11.11 0.20
N VAL A 83 1.20 -11.36 0.18
CA VAL A 83 0.41 -11.49 1.41
C VAL A 83 1.00 -12.58 2.30
N LEU A 84 1.29 -13.76 1.74
CA LEU A 84 1.97 -14.83 2.47
C LEU A 84 3.34 -14.37 2.95
N HIS A 85 4.13 -13.72 2.08
CA HIS A 85 5.47 -13.24 2.44
C HIS A 85 5.45 -12.34 3.67
N HIS A 86 4.44 -11.48 3.84
CA HIS A 86 4.30 -10.64 5.04
C HIS A 86 3.95 -11.41 6.29
N TYR A 87 3.19 -12.50 6.18
CA TYR A 87 2.90 -13.37 7.31
C TYR A 87 4.09 -14.25 7.70
N ILE A 88 4.75 -14.87 6.71
CA ILE A 88 5.80 -15.87 6.92
C ILE A 88 6.88 -15.72 5.85
N SER A 89 7.71 -14.68 5.98
CA SER A 89 8.80 -14.37 5.04
C SER A 89 9.93 -15.41 5.00
N THR A 90 9.96 -16.34 5.95
CA THR A 90 10.94 -17.43 6.02
C THR A 90 10.63 -18.60 5.10
N ILE A 91 9.40 -18.68 4.55
CA ILE A 91 9.06 -19.70 3.55
C ILE A 91 9.79 -19.34 2.25
N PRO A 92 10.57 -20.26 1.67
CA PRO A 92 11.28 -19.97 0.43
C PRO A 92 10.29 -19.85 -0.75
N PHE A 93 10.66 -19.05 -1.76
CA PHE A 93 9.78 -18.74 -2.89
C PHE A 93 9.23 -19.97 -3.63
N TYR A 94 10.00 -21.08 -3.67
CA TYR A 94 9.59 -22.33 -4.33
C TYR A 94 8.50 -23.12 -3.58
N HIS A 95 8.16 -22.72 -2.34
CA HIS A 95 6.98 -23.20 -1.60
C HIS A 95 5.94 -22.09 -1.35
N ALA A 96 6.18 -20.87 -1.84
CA ALA A 96 5.31 -19.74 -1.56
C ALA A 96 3.92 -19.89 -2.21
N ASP A 97 3.83 -20.47 -3.40
CA ASP A 97 2.55 -20.74 -4.07
C ASP A 97 1.69 -21.70 -3.22
N GLU A 98 2.27 -22.82 -2.78
CA GLU A 98 1.62 -23.84 -1.95
C GLU A 98 1.10 -23.24 -0.62
N ALA A 99 1.96 -22.50 0.07
CA ALA A 99 1.60 -21.86 1.33
C ALA A 99 0.59 -20.71 1.14
N THR A 100 0.56 -20.06 -0.02
CA THR A 100 -0.42 -19.02 -0.34
C THR A 100 -1.81 -19.63 -0.50
N GLU A 101 -1.91 -20.78 -1.19
CA GLU A 101 -3.17 -21.52 -1.27
C GLU A 101 -3.64 -22.01 0.10
N ALA A 102 -2.71 -22.39 0.99
CA ALA A 102 -3.05 -22.81 2.34
C ALA A 102 -3.57 -21.67 3.24
N ILE A 103 -3.08 -20.44 3.08
CA ILE A 103 -3.48 -19.30 3.93
C ILE A 103 -4.77 -18.61 3.45
N LYS A 104 -5.07 -18.64 2.15
CA LYS A 104 -6.30 -18.08 1.55
C LYS A 104 -7.59 -18.45 2.30
N PRO A 105 -7.91 -19.74 2.58
CA PRO A 105 -9.14 -20.10 3.28
C PRO A 105 -9.15 -19.65 4.74
N ILE A 106 -7.99 -19.50 5.38
CA ILE A 106 -7.86 -19.02 6.77
C ILE A 106 -8.15 -17.51 6.83
N MET A 107 -7.63 -16.75 5.87
CA MET A 107 -7.87 -15.31 5.78
C MET A 107 -9.27 -14.95 5.27
N GLY A 108 -9.85 -15.81 4.41
CA GLY A 108 -11.15 -15.59 3.82
C GLY A 108 -11.25 -14.23 3.13
N GLN A 109 -12.26 -13.44 3.52
CA GLN A 109 -12.51 -12.09 2.98
C GLN A 109 -11.38 -11.07 3.18
N HIS A 110 -10.43 -11.38 4.08
CA HIS A 110 -9.29 -10.50 4.37
C HIS A 110 -8.10 -10.74 3.43
N TYR A 111 -8.07 -11.86 2.70
CA TYR A 111 -7.06 -12.05 1.66
C TYR A 111 -7.35 -11.14 0.47
N ARG A 112 -6.33 -10.45 -0.03
CA ARG A 112 -6.47 -9.50 -1.14
C ARG A 112 -5.57 -9.88 -2.30
N SER A 113 -6.17 -9.92 -3.47
CA SER A 113 -5.49 -10.15 -4.75
C SER A 113 -6.16 -9.36 -5.87
N ASP A 114 -5.36 -8.73 -6.72
CA ASP A 114 -5.82 -8.14 -7.99
C ASP A 114 -4.99 -8.69 -9.15
N VAL A 115 -5.41 -9.87 -9.61
CA VAL A 115 -4.73 -10.66 -10.66
C VAL A 115 -5.59 -10.86 -11.91
N ARG A 116 -6.83 -10.32 -11.91
CA ARG A 116 -7.86 -10.57 -12.93
C ARG A 116 -7.47 -10.14 -14.35
N ASP A 117 -6.62 -9.12 -14.46
CA ASP A 117 -6.18 -8.53 -15.73
C ASP A 117 -4.84 -9.13 -16.22
N GLY A 118 -4.34 -10.16 -15.54
CA GLY A 118 -3.06 -10.80 -15.85
C GLY A 118 -1.90 -9.80 -15.92
N PRO A 119 -0.93 -9.98 -16.84
CA PRO A 119 0.24 -9.11 -16.95
C PRO A 119 -0.06 -7.63 -17.25
N ILE A 120 -1.21 -7.32 -17.87
CA ILE A 120 -1.62 -5.95 -18.16
C ILE A 120 -2.16 -5.25 -16.88
N GLY A 121 -2.58 -6.05 -15.90
CA GLY A 121 -3.07 -5.59 -14.59
C GLY A 121 -2.06 -4.70 -13.88
N PHE A 122 -0.76 -4.99 -13.98
CA PHE A 122 0.31 -4.15 -13.42
C PHE A 122 0.22 -2.68 -13.86
N LEU A 123 0.09 -2.43 -15.17
CA LEU A 123 0.03 -1.05 -15.70
C LEU A 123 -1.25 -0.33 -15.27
N LYS A 124 -2.37 -1.06 -15.23
CA LYS A 124 -3.64 -0.55 -14.71
C LYS A 124 -3.53 -0.23 -13.21
N ALA A 125 -2.88 -1.09 -12.43
CA ALA A 125 -2.68 -0.90 -11.00
C ALA A 125 -1.81 0.32 -10.71
N MET A 126 -0.75 0.57 -11.51
CA MET A 126 0.06 1.80 -11.40
C MET A 126 -0.80 3.04 -11.58
N TYR A 127 -1.61 3.07 -12.63
CA TYR A 127 -2.48 4.20 -12.92
C TYR A 127 -3.59 4.38 -11.87
N ASN A 128 -4.26 3.28 -11.49
CA ASN A 128 -5.35 3.31 -10.53
C ASN A 128 -4.85 3.70 -9.14
N SER A 129 -3.79 3.07 -8.64
CA SER A 129 -3.25 3.36 -7.30
C SER A 129 -2.88 4.83 -7.18
N ALA A 130 -2.20 5.42 -8.17
CA ALA A 130 -1.84 6.84 -8.15
C ALA A 130 -3.04 7.79 -8.14
N ARG A 131 -4.19 7.37 -8.71
CA ARG A 131 -5.40 8.19 -8.80
C ARG A 131 -6.37 7.97 -7.65
N TRP A 132 -6.42 6.77 -7.08
CA TRP A 132 -7.37 6.38 -6.06
C TRP A 132 -6.79 6.53 -4.64
N CYS A 133 -5.46 6.41 -4.49
CA CYS A 133 -4.79 6.30 -3.21
C CYS A 133 -3.90 7.51 -2.94
N GLN A 134 -4.50 8.62 -2.50
CA GLN A 134 -3.76 9.87 -2.29
C GLN A 134 -3.53 10.20 -0.81
N TRP A 135 -4.52 9.93 0.03
CA TRP A 135 -4.39 10.01 1.50
C TRP A 135 -5.38 9.05 2.15
N VAL A 136 -5.28 8.82 3.46
CA VAL A 136 -6.18 7.93 4.20
C VAL A 136 -7.01 8.71 5.22
N GLU A 137 -8.25 8.28 5.42
CA GLU A 137 -9.18 8.85 6.41
C GLU A 137 -9.96 7.76 7.13
N PRO A 138 -10.43 8.02 8.36
CA PRO A 138 -11.41 7.17 9.02
C PRO A 138 -12.68 7.01 8.18
N SER A 139 -13.31 5.85 8.26
CA SER A 139 -14.62 5.65 7.63
C SER A 139 -15.72 6.39 8.39
N GLU A 140 -16.59 7.10 7.65
CA GLU A 140 -17.73 7.80 8.25
C GLU A 140 -18.66 6.81 8.95
N GLY A 141 -19.08 7.14 10.18
CA GLY A 141 -19.94 6.28 10.98
C GLY A 141 -19.24 5.06 11.60
N ALA A 142 -17.92 4.92 11.47
CA ALA A 142 -17.20 3.83 12.12
C ALA A 142 -17.31 3.91 13.66
N GLN A 143 -17.59 2.77 14.28
CA GLN A 143 -17.75 2.62 15.73
C GLN A 143 -16.76 1.56 16.27
N GLY A 144 -16.51 1.60 17.58
CA GLY A 144 -15.58 0.68 18.24
C GLY A 144 -14.19 0.72 17.60
N GLU A 145 -13.60 -0.45 17.38
CA GLU A 145 -12.29 -0.61 16.73
C GLU A 145 -12.25 -0.10 15.29
N GLY A 146 -13.40 -0.01 14.61
CA GLY A 146 -13.48 0.51 13.25
C GLY A 146 -13.03 1.96 13.12
N LYS A 147 -13.05 2.73 14.22
CA LYS A 147 -12.58 4.13 14.24
C LYS A 147 -11.10 4.28 13.90
N GLY A 148 -10.29 3.27 14.24
CA GLY A 148 -8.86 3.25 13.94
C GLY A 148 -8.52 2.50 12.66
N VAL A 149 -9.53 2.15 11.84
CA VAL A 149 -9.35 1.58 10.50
C VAL A 149 -9.61 2.67 9.46
N LEU A 150 -8.57 3.03 8.72
CA LEU A 150 -8.58 4.09 7.73
C LEU A 150 -8.50 3.49 6.33
N PHE A 151 -9.03 4.18 5.34
CA PHE A 151 -8.97 3.77 3.93
C PHE A 151 -8.60 4.94 3.05
N PHE A 152 -8.07 4.63 1.86
CA PHE A 152 -7.68 5.65 0.90
C PHE A 152 -8.86 6.51 0.42
N ARG A 153 -8.53 7.77 0.13
CA ARG A 153 -9.36 8.81 -0.48
C ARG A 153 -8.56 9.53 -1.56
N ASN A 154 -9.27 10.28 -2.39
CA ASN A 154 -8.69 11.06 -3.48
C ASN A 154 -9.55 12.28 -3.81
N HIS A 155 -8.91 13.27 -4.45
CA HIS A 155 -9.56 14.47 -4.97
C HIS A 155 -10.17 14.24 -6.37
N ASN A 156 -10.04 13.03 -6.93
CA ASN A 156 -10.51 12.69 -8.27
C ASN A 156 -11.97 12.24 -8.30
N GLY A 157 -12.64 12.14 -7.15
CA GLY A 157 -14.03 11.69 -7.04
C GLY A 157 -14.20 10.18 -7.29
N LEU A 158 -13.15 9.39 -7.08
CA LEU A 158 -13.15 7.95 -7.29
C LEU A 158 -13.41 7.20 -5.97
N GLY A 159 -14.34 6.25 -5.96
CA GLY A 159 -14.65 5.46 -4.76
C GLY A 159 -15.40 6.25 -3.68
N VAL A 160 -15.05 6.03 -2.41
CA VAL A 160 -15.72 6.66 -1.27
C VAL A 160 -15.31 8.14 -1.19
N PRO A 161 -16.26 9.09 -1.11
CA PRO A 161 -15.95 10.51 -0.98
C PRO A 161 -15.12 10.82 0.28
N PRO A 162 -14.25 11.85 0.24
CA PRO A 162 -13.57 12.36 1.42
C PRO A 162 -14.55 12.85 2.50
N THR A 163 -14.13 12.71 3.75
CA THR A 163 -14.83 13.23 4.92
C THR A 163 -14.85 14.74 4.85
N LYS A 164 -16.03 15.35 5.05
CA LYS A 164 -16.14 16.80 5.12
C LYS A 164 -15.51 17.29 6.41
N LEU A 165 -14.25 17.74 6.33
CA LEU A 165 -13.60 18.45 7.43
C LEU A 165 -14.32 19.78 7.64
N SER A 166 -14.85 20.01 8.84
CA SER A 166 -15.31 21.33 9.26
C SER A 166 -14.11 22.28 9.28
N ALA A 167 -14.30 23.51 8.78
CA ALA A 167 -13.23 24.50 8.72
C ALA A 167 -12.58 24.72 10.10
N PRO A 168 -11.24 24.86 10.18
CA PRO A 168 -10.57 25.17 11.44
C PRO A 168 -11.16 26.47 12.03
N GLY A 169 -11.78 26.38 13.21
CA GLY A 169 -12.43 27.51 13.88
C GLY A 169 -13.97 27.55 13.78
N ALA A 170 -14.61 26.57 13.14
CA ALA A 170 -16.06 26.40 13.22
C ALA A 170 -16.47 25.82 14.58
N THR A 171 -16.44 26.66 15.61
CA THR A 171 -17.12 26.37 16.89
C THR A 171 -18.59 26.13 16.59
N LYS A 172 -19.07 24.89 16.75
CA LYS A 172 -20.52 24.66 16.84
C LYS A 172 -21.02 25.47 18.04
N PRO A 173 -22.01 26.35 17.92
CA PRO A 173 -22.65 26.91 19.10
C PRO A 173 -23.29 25.73 19.84
N GLY A 174 -22.67 25.34 20.94
CA GLY A 174 -23.25 24.38 21.86
C GLY A 174 -24.56 24.99 22.37
N MET A 175 -25.67 24.34 22.07
CA MET A 175 -26.90 24.58 22.81
C MET A 175 -26.68 24.00 24.21
N THR A 176 -26.19 24.83 25.12
CA THR A 176 -26.27 24.56 26.55
C THR A 176 -27.75 24.66 26.93
N LEU A 177 -28.43 23.51 27.03
CA LEU A 177 -29.68 23.44 27.79
C LEU A 177 -29.30 23.61 29.25
N GLY A 178 -29.34 24.86 29.72
CA GLY A 178 -29.37 25.13 31.15
C GLY A 178 -30.66 24.56 31.70
N SER A 179 -30.57 23.71 32.71
CA SER A 179 -31.71 23.46 33.59
C SER A 179 -31.96 24.76 34.34
N ASP A 180 -33.03 25.47 33.98
CA ASP A 180 -33.58 26.51 34.83
C ASP A 180 -33.88 25.87 36.19
N SER A 181 -33.09 26.24 37.19
CA SER A 181 -33.42 26.00 38.58
C SER A 181 -34.46 27.03 38.96
N ASP A 182 -35.73 26.64 38.85
CA ASP A 182 -36.82 27.37 39.48
C ASP A 182 -36.60 27.34 41.00
N ASN A 183 -36.29 28.52 41.55
CA ASN A 183 -36.38 28.78 42.97
C ASN A 183 -37.85 28.95 43.34
N GLU A 184 -38.40 28.00 44.11
CA GLU A 184 -39.23 28.24 45.30
C GLU A 184 -38.94 27.17 46.36
#